data_AF-A0A847M6E4-F1
#
_entry.id   AF-A0A847M6E4-F1
#
_cell.length_a   1.000
_cell.length_b   1.000
_cell.length_c   1.000
_cell.angle_alpha   90.00
_cell.angle_beta   90.00
_cell.angle_gamma   90.00
#
_symmetry.space_group_name_H-M   'P 1'
#
loop_
_entity.id
_entity.type
_entity.pdbx_description
1 polymer ?
#
loop_
_entity_poly.entity_id
_entity_poly.type
_entity_poly.pdbx_seq_one_letter_code
_entity_poly.pdbx_strand_id
1 'polypeptide(L)' 'MSTDGHRVNCGVVGYGFHHDFGRMHCRWISACDELELTAICDVDP' A
#
# COMPACT_ATOMS: atom_id res chain seq x y z
N MET A 1 -14.25 -3.92 10.98
CA MET A 1 -13.51 -4.78 11.92
C MET A 1 -13.66 -6.22 11.49
N SER A 2 -12.79 -6.65 10.57
CA SER A 2 -12.52 -8.07 10.34
C SER A 2 -12.25 -8.75 11.68
N THR A 3 -13.03 -9.79 11.99
CA THR A 3 -13.08 -10.45 13.30
C THR A 3 -11.91 -11.39 13.58
N ASP A 4 -10.96 -11.49 12.65
CA ASP A 4 -10.06 -12.65 12.59
C ASP A 4 -8.59 -12.27 12.86
N GLY A 5 -8.28 -11.01 13.19
CA GLY A 5 -6.92 -10.53 13.44
C GLY A 5 -6.00 -10.55 12.21
N HIS A 6 -6.51 -10.99 11.05
CA HIS A 6 -5.78 -11.01 9.79
C HIS A 6 -5.98 -9.70 9.03
N ARG A 7 -4.87 -9.01 8.78
CA ARG A 7 -4.82 -7.81 7.92
C ARG A 7 -4.87 -8.22 6.46
N VAL A 8 -5.40 -7.34 5.61
CA VAL A 8 -5.42 -7.53 4.16
C VAL A 8 -4.08 -7.07 3.59
N ASN A 9 -3.35 -8.01 2.99
CA ASN A 9 -2.08 -7.72 2.32
C ASN A 9 -2.31 -6.90 1.04
N CYS A 10 -1.57 -5.81 0.92
CA CYS A 10 -1.70 -4.83 -0.15
C CYS A 10 -0.37 -4.66 -0.88
N GLY A 11 -0.42 -4.72 -2.22
CA GLY A 11 0.68 -4.32 -3.10
C GLY A 11 0.37 -2.99 -3.79
N VAL A 12 1.38 -2.15 -3.99
CA VAL A 12 1.27 -0.93 -4.80
C VAL A 12 2.06 -1.11 -6.10
N VAL A 13 1.43 -0.84 -7.24
CA VAL A 13 2.07 -0.82 -8.57
C VAL A 13 2.10 0.63 -9.06
N GLY A 14 3.27 1.13 -9.41
CA GLY A 14 3.46 2.54 -9.80
C GLY A 14 3.73 3.46 -8.60
N TYR A 15 4.95 3.41 -8.07
CA TYR A 15 5.56 4.29 -7.07
C TYR A 15 6.38 5.46 -7.67
N GLY A 16 6.39 5.60 -9.00
CA GLY A 16 7.16 6.61 -9.72
C GLY A 16 6.93 8.05 -9.28
N PHE A 17 7.94 8.90 -9.49
CA PHE A 17 7.99 10.29 -9.00
C PHE A 17 6.97 11.23 -9.64
N HIS A 18 6.55 10.96 -10.89
CA HIS A 18 5.78 11.92 -11.70
C HIS A 18 4.37 12.16 -11.17
N HIS A 19 3.79 11.14 -10.53
CA HIS A 19 2.46 11.21 -9.97
C HIS A 19 2.50 10.56 -8.58
N ASP A 20 2.32 11.37 -7.53
CA ASP A 20 2.45 10.97 -6.11
C ASP A 20 1.42 9.89 -5.66
N PHE A 21 0.68 9.29 -6.59
CA PHE A 21 -0.36 8.31 -6.32
C PHE A 21 0.17 7.08 -5.60
N GLY A 22 1.27 6.47 -6.04
CA GLY A 22 1.81 5.28 -5.37
C GLY A 22 2.22 5.54 -3.92
N ARG A 23 2.87 6.68 -3.68
CA ARG A 23 3.26 7.15 -2.34
C ARG A 23 2.04 7.44 -1.47
N MET A 24 1.02 8.10 -2.02
CA MET A 24 -0.21 8.38 -1.30
C MET A 24 -0.98 7.11 -0.95
N HIS A 25 -1.04 6.11 -1.84
CA HIS A 25 -1.64 4.81 -1.54
C HIS A 25 -0.87 4.09 -0.42
N CYS A 26 0.46 4.12 -0.42
CA CYS A 26 1.25 3.56 0.68
C CYS A 26 0.89 4.22 2.02
N ARG A 27 0.71 5.54 2.04
CA ARG A 27 0.30 6.29 3.24
C ARG A 27 -1.11 5.91 3.69
N TRP A 28 -2.05 5.80 2.76
CA TRP A 28 -3.43 5.41 3.07
C TRP A 28 -3.52 3.98 3.60
N ILE A 29 -2.80 3.04 3.00
CA ILE A 29 -2.69 1.65 3.49
C ILE A 29 -2.13 1.63 4.90
N SER A 30 -1.03 2.36 5.15
CA SER A 30 -0.38 2.41 6.47
C SER A 30 -1.25 3.04 7.56
N ALA A 31 -2.21 3.88 7.17
CA ALA A 31 -3.15 4.54 8.09
C ALA A 31 -4.40 3.70 8.38
N CYS A 32 -4.56 2.53 7.73
CA CYS A 32 -5.71 1.66 7.92
C CYS A 32 -5.31 0.42 8.70
N ASP A 33 -5.88 0.23 9.89
CA ASP A 33 -5.53 -0.88 10.78
C ASP A 33 -5.79 -2.26 10.16
N GLU A 34 -6.79 -2.35 9.27
CA GLU A 34 -7.21 -3.57 8.59
C GLU A 34 -6.32 -3.93 7.40
N LEU A 35 -5.37 -3.08 7.00
CA LEU A 35 -4.51 -3.27 5.84
C LEU A 35 -3.03 -3.40 6.24
N GLU A 36 -2.27 -4.07 5.38
CA GLU A 36 -0.82 -4.23 5.51
C GLU A 36 -0.14 -4.03 4.15
N LEU A 37 0.82 -3.11 4.05
CA LEU A 37 1.61 -2.92 2.84
C LEU A 37 2.70 -3.99 2.76
N THR A 38 2.60 -4.91 1.80
CA THR A 38 3.51 -6.06 1.68
C THR A 38 4.43 -5.99 0.46
N ALA A 39 4.12 -5.17 -0.53
CA ALA A 39 4.92 -5.06 -1.75
C ALA A 39 4.77 -3.70 -2.44
N ILE A 40 5.85 -3.28 -3.12
CA ILE A 40 5.85 -2.17 -4.07
C ILE A 40 6.49 -2.67 -5.36
N CYS A 41 5.85 -2.39 -6.49
CA CYS A 41 6.34 -2.70 -7.84
C CYS A 41 6.39 -1.42 -8.65
N ASP A 42 7.58 -1.03 -9.11
CA ASP A 42 7.78 0.09 -10.02
C ASP A 42 8.81 -0.27 -11.09
N VAL A 43 8.81 0.47 -12.19
CA VAL A 43 9.81 0.35 -13.25
C VAL A 43 11.11 1.05 -12.87
N ASP A 44 11.00 2.16 -12.14
CA ASP A 44 12.12 2.94 -11.63
C ASP A 44 12.43 2.51 -10.18
N PRO A 45 13.68 2.15 -9.85
CA PRO A 45 14.06 1.63 -8.54
C PRO A 45 13.97 2.67 -7.40
#